data_AF-A0A7C1E7P3-F1
#
_entry.id   AF-A0A7C1E7P3-F1
#
_cell.length_a   1.000
_cell.length_b   1.000
_cell.length_c   1.000
_cell.angle_alpha   90.00
_cell.angle_beta   90.00
_cell.angle_gamma   90.00
#
_symmetry.space_group_name_H-M   'P 1'
#
loop_
_entity.id
_entity.type
_entity.pdbx_description
1 polymer ?
#
loop_
_entity_poly.entity_id
_entity_poly.type
_entity_poly.pdbx_seq_one_letter_code
_entity_poly.pdbx_strand_id
1 'polypeptide(L)'
;TGKFTKDTVFESTDHRGNWLKGDLLARAVAEADAVKTAAAPMPAAEASLRFILNQEAVSSVIPGAKNPEQVEKNVAAADGKRLDPAVEQRIRDAVPGTFERRT
;
A
#
# COMPACT_ATOMS: atom_id res chain seq x y z
N THR A 1 0.43 4.11 -6.78
CA THR A 1 0.12 5.55 -6.93
C THR A 1 0.04 6.17 -5.54
N GLY A 2 0.91 7.13 -5.22
CA GLY A 2 0.85 7.94 -4.00
C GLY A 2 0.07 9.21 -4.27
N LYS A 3 -1.27 9.12 -4.21
CA LYS A 3 -2.17 10.24 -4.55
C LYS A 3 -2.18 11.33 -3.47
N PHE A 4 -1.95 10.94 -2.22
CA PHE A 4 -2.03 11.82 -1.08
C PHE A 4 -0.64 12.34 -0.71
N THR A 5 -0.63 13.56 -0.21
CA THR A 5 0.51 14.24 0.40
C THR A 5 0.19 14.49 1.87
N LYS A 6 1.22 14.85 2.66
CA LYS A 6 1.02 15.28 4.06
C LYS A 6 0.06 16.48 4.19
N ASP A 7 -0.07 17.27 3.13
CA ASP A 7 -0.91 18.49 3.06
C ASP A 7 -2.30 18.20 2.47
N THR A 8 -2.65 16.94 2.23
CA THR A 8 -3.98 16.58 1.71
C THR A 8 -5.06 16.91 2.73
N VAL A 9 -6.03 17.72 2.30
CA VAL A 9 -7.24 18.04 3.06
C VAL A 9 -8.40 17.22 2.51
N PHE A 10 -9.20 16.64 3.40
CA PHE A 10 -10.42 15.90 3.05
C PHE A 10 -11.64 16.80 3.23
N GLU A 11 -12.63 16.65 2.35
CA GLU A 11 -13.93 17.32 2.48
C GLU A 11 -14.62 16.92 3.78
N SER A 12 -15.49 17.80 4.30
CA SER A 12 -16.17 17.59 5.59
C SER A 12 -17.04 16.32 5.65
N THR A 13 -17.53 15.84 4.50
CA THR A 13 -18.34 14.62 4.38
C THR A 13 -17.51 13.36 4.09
N ASP A 14 -16.20 13.49 3.91
CA ASP A 14 -15.32 12.37 3.60
C ASP A 14 -14.91 11.62 4.88
N HIS A 15 -15.29 10.35 4.96
CA HIS A 15 -14.99 9.50 6.12
C HIS A 15 -13.50 9.42 6.46
N ARG A 16 -12.59 9.67 5.51
CA ARG A 16 -11.14 9.65 5.74
C ARG A 16 -10.70 10.74 6.70
N GLY A 17 -11.32 11.92 6.64
CA GLY A 17 -11.06 13.02 7.56
C GLY A 17 -11.42 12.68 9.02
N ASN A 18 -12.28 11.68 9.25
CA ASN A 18 -12.69 11.29 10.60
C ASN A 18 -11.58 10.56 11.37
N TRP A 19 -10.71 9.82 10.68
CA TRP A 19 -9.69 8.96 11.31
C TRP A 19 -8.25 9.29 10.92
N LEU A 20 -7.99 9.88 9.74
CA LEU A 20 -6.67 10.39 9.35
C LEU A 20 -6.40 11.76 10.00
N LYS A 21 -6.33 11.77 11.33
CA LYS A 21 -6.12 12.98 12.14
C LYS A 21 -4.68 13.10 12.64
N GLY A 22 -4.31 14.30 13.07
CA GLY A 22 -3.00 14.58 13.63
C GLY A 22 -1.88 14.28 12.63
N ASP A 23 -0.87 13.53 13.06
CA ASP A 23 0.28 13.14 12.25
C ASP A 23 0.03 11.88 11.39
N LEU A 24 -1.13 11.23 11.50
CA LEU A 24 -1.38 9.93 10.89
C LEU A 24 -1.30 9.96 9.36
N LEU A 25 -1.85 11.01 8.73
CA LEU A 25 -1.76 11.19 7.28
C LEU A 25 -0.30 11.36 6.84
N ALA A 26 0.45 12.22 7.52
CA ALA A 26 1.85 12.50 7.20
C ALA A 26 2.71 11.23 7.33
N ARG A 27 2.49 10.44 8.39
CA ARG A 27 3.14 9.14 8.60
C ARG A 27 2.78 8.14 7.52
N ALA A 28 1.50 7.96 7.22
CA ALA A 28 1.03 7.03 6.19
C ALA A 28 1.59 7.39 4.80
N VAL A 29 1.70 8.68 4.47
CA VAL A 29 2.33 9.14 3.23
C VAL A 29 3.82 8.82 3.21
N ALA A 30 4.55 9.12 4.30
CA ALA A 30 5.98 8.81 4.39
C ALA A 30 6.27 7.31 4.25
N GLU A 31 5.48 6.46 4.90
CA GLU A 31 5.60 5.01 4.79
C GLU A 31 5.25 4.52 3.38
N ALA A 32 4.20 5.06 2.75
CA ALA A 32 3.85 4.71 1.37
C ALA A 32 4.98 5.07 0.38
N ASP A 33 5.66 6.20 0.58
CA ASP A 33 6.82 6.60 -0.22
C ASP A 33 8.04 5.71 0.04
N ALA A 34 8.25 5.28 1.29
CA ALA A 34 9.30 4.32 1.64
C ALA A 34 9.07 2.96 0.96
N VAL A 35 7.82 2.45 0.98
CA VAL A 35 7.44 1.22 0.27
C VAL A 35 7.65 1.36 -1.23
N LYS A 36 7.26 2.50 -1.82
CA LYS A 36 7.48 2.76 -3.26
C LYS A 36 8.96 2.69 -3.63
N THR A 37 9.82 3.22 -2.78
CA THR A 37 11.28 3.21 -2.99
C THR A 37 11.85 1.81 -2.82
N ALA A 38 11.44 1.08 -1.79
CA ALA A 38 11.86 -0.29 -1.53
C ALA A 38 11.40 -1.28 -2.62
N ALA A 39 10.21 -1.08 -3.17
CA ALA A 39 9.63 -1.93 -4.20
C ALA A 39 10.20 -1.69 -5.61
N ALA A 40 10.86 -0.55 -5.85
CA ALA A 40 11.37 -0.20 -7.16
C ALA A 40 12.32 -1.29 -7.72
N PRO A 41 12.24 -1.61 -9.03
CA PRO A 41 11.46 -0.92 -10.08
C PRO A 41 9.99 -1.34 -10.18
N MET A 42 9.50 -2.26 -9.35
CA MET A 42 8.11 -2.72 -9.40
C MET A 42 7.14 -1.59 -9.00
N PRO A 43 5.99 -1.45 -9.68
CA PRO A 43 4.95 -0.53 -9.26
C PRO A 43 4.48 -0.85 -7.84
N ALA A 44 4.42 0.16 -6.96
CA ALA A 44 4.05 -0.04 -5.55
C ALA A 44 2.69 -0.76 -5.37
N ALA A 45 1.72 -0.52 -6.26
CA ALA A 45 0.42 -1.20 -6.20
C ALA A 45 0.56 -2.71 -6.43
N GLU A 46 1.36 -3.12 -7.41
CA GLU A 46 1.64 -4.53 -7.67
C GLU A 46 2.43 -5.15 -6.51
N ALA A 47 3.46 -4.46 -6.02
CA ALA A 47 4.25 -4.92 -4.89
C ALA A 47 3.40 -5.12 -3.62
N SER A 48 2.47 -4.21 -3.34
CA SER A 48 1.52 -4.35 -2.22
C SER A 48 0.61 -5.58 -2.35
N LEU A 49 0.06 -5.84 -3.54
CA LEU A 49 -0.78 -7.03 -3.76
C LEU A 49 0.04 -8.32 -3.59
N ARG A 50 1.23 -8.37 -4.19
CA ARG A 50 2.13 -9.52 -4.08
C ARG A 50 2.63 -9.72 -2.65
N PHE A 51 2.90 -8.66 -1.89
CA PHE A 51 3.30 -8.73 -0.48
C PHE A 51 2.22 -9.42 0.37
N ILE A 52 0.95 -9.08 0.15
CA ILE A 52 -0.18 -9.70 0.84
C ILE A 52 -0.32 -11.17 0.40
N LEU A 53 -0.24 -11.45 -0.91
CA LEU A 53 -0.32 -12.81 -1.46
C LEU A 53 0.88 -13.69 -1.09
N ASN A 54 2.01 -13.13 -0.65
CA ASN A 54 3.15 -13.94 -0.23
C ASN A 54 2.95 -14.60 1.15
N GLN A 55 1.97 -14.12 1.94
CA GLN A 55 1.58 -14.75 3.19
C GLN A 55 0.92 -16.11 2.90
N GLU A 56 1.46 -17.19 3.47
CA GLU A 56 0.98 -18.54 3.22
C GLU A 56 -0.51 -18.73 3.56
N ALA A 57 -1.00 -18.03 4.59
CA ALA A 57 -2.40 -18.07 5.00
C ALA A 57 -3.37 -17.31 4.08
N VAL A 58 -2.87 -16.55 3.09
CA VAL A 58 -3.70 -15.73 2.20
C VAL A 58 -3.89 -16.43 0.86
N SER A 59 -5.13 -16.77 0.54
CA SER A 59 -5.49 -17.39 -0.74
C SER A 59 -5.91 -16.39 -1.82
N SER A 60 -6.36 -15.19 -1.43
CA SER A 60 -6.88 -14.18 -2.36
C SER A 60 -6.84 -12.78 -1.74
N VAL A 61 -6.80 -11.76 -2.59
CA VAL A 61 -6.85 -10.34 -2.23
C VAL A 61 -7.94 -9.67 -3.07
N ILE A 62 -8.66 -8.70 -2.49
CA ILE A 62 -9.75 -7.98 -3.17
C ILE A 62 -9.30 -6.54 -3.47
N PRO A 63 -8.68 -6.28 -4.63
CA PRO A 63 -8.27 -4.93 -5.00
C PRO A 63 -9.45 -4.14 -5.59
N GLY A 64 -9.61 -2.88 -5.15
CA GLY A 64 -10.57 -1.96 -5.74
C GLY A 64 -10.05 -1.33 -7.04
N ALA A 65 -10.96 -1.10 -8.00
CA ALA A 65 -10.66 -0.43 -9.27
C ALA A 65 -11.81 0.51 -9.67
N LYS A 66 -11.48 1.65 -10.29
CA LYS A 66 -12.42 2.63 -10.83
C LYS A 66 -12.44 2.66 -12.36
N ASN A 67 -11.49 2.00 -13.02
CA ASN A 67 -11.40 1.92 -14.48
C ASN A 67 -10.74 0.59 -14.93
N PRO A 68 -10.85 0.22 -16.22
CA PRO A 68 -10.31 -1.04 -16.74
C PRO A 68 -8.79 -1.17 -16.59
N GLU A 69 -8.03 -0.09 -16.80
CA GLU A 69 -6.57 -0.11 -16.67
C GLU A 69 -6.10 -0.52 -15.26
N GLN A 70 -6.82 -0.08 -14.22
CA GLN A 70 -6.56 -0.50 -12.84
C GLN A 70 -6.86 -1.99 -12.63
N VAL A 71 -7.92 -2.51 -13.26
CA VAL A 71 -8.24 -3.94 -13.21
C VAL A 71 -7.09 -4.75 -13.81
N GLU A 72 -6.63 -4.39 -15.00
CA GLU A 72 -5.51 -5.06 -15.68
C GLU A 72 -4.24 -5.05 -14.82
N LYS A 73 -3.88 -3.89 -14.25
CA LYS A 73 -2.73 -3.75 -13.36
C LYS A 73 -2.85 -4.57 -12.08
N ASN A 74 -4.05 -4.65 -11.49
CA ASN A 74 -4.28 -5.43 -10.28
C ASN A 74 -4.22 -6.94 -10.56
N VAL A 75 -4.80 -7.38 -11.69
CA VAL A 75 -4.82 -8.80 -12.10
C VAL A 75 -3.41 -9.31 -12.44
N ALA A 76 -2.51 -8.45 -12.90
CA ALA A 76 -1.11 -8.82 -13.15
C ALA A 76 -0.39 -9.39 -11.89
N ALA A 77 -0.84 -9.04 -10.69
CA ALA A 77 -0.31 -9.59 -9.44
C ALA A 77 -0.78 -11.03 -9.14
N ALA A 78 -1.81 -11.54 -9.84
CA ALA A 78 -2.40 -12.86 -9.66
C ALA A 78 -1.85 -13.92 -10.64
N ASP A 79 -0.67 -13.70 -11.22
CA ASP A 79 -0.02 -14.58 -12.20
C ASP A 79 0.71 -15.81 -11.58
N GLY A 80 0.50 -16.06 -10.29
CA GLY A 80 1.16 -17.14 -9.55
C GLY A 80 2.61 -16.85 -9.14
N LYS A 81 3.19 -15.71 -9.54
CA LYS A 81 4.54 -15.33 -9.12
C LYS A 81 4.52 -14.66 -7.75
N ARG A 82 5.43 -15.09 -6.88
CA ARG A 82 5.63 -14.50 -5.56
C ARG A 82 6.47 -13.23 -5.64
N LEU A 83 6.38 -12.38 -4.62
CA LEU A 83 7.29 -11.26 -4.46
C LEU A 83 8.69 -11.82 -4.15
N ASP A 84 9.72 -11.24 -4.76
CA ASP A 84 11.11 -11.61 -4.48
C ASP A 84 11.41 -11.39 -2.98
N PRO A 85 11.98 -12.39 -2.27
CA PRO A 85 12.26 -12.27 -0.84
C PRO A 85 13.13 -11.07 -0.47
N ALA A 86 14.06 -10.65 -1.32
CA ALA A 86 14.89 -9.47 -1.10
C ALA A 86 14.09 -8.16 -1.26
N VAL A 87 13.11 -8.12 -2.16
CA VAL A 87 12.18 -6.98 -2.25
C VAL A 87 11.28 -6.95 -1.02
N GLU A 88 10.75 -8.10 -0.61
CA GLU A 88 9.92 -8.21 0.60
C GLU A 88 10.67 -7.74 1.84
N GLN A 89 11.92 -8.18 2.03
CA GLN A 89 12.74 -7.76 3.17
C GLN A 89 12.97 -6.25 3.15
N ARG A 90 13.31 -5.66 1.99
CA ARG A 90 13.44 -4.20 1.86
C ARG A 90 12.16 -3.46 2.25
N ILE A 91 10.99 -3.98 1.91
CA ILE A 91 9.70 -3.40 2.31
C ILE A 91 9.50 -3.48 3.83
N ARG A 92 9.82 -4.63 4.44
CA ARG A 92 9.73 -4.82 5.91
C ARG A 92 10.67 -3.90 6.67
N ASP A 93 11.88 -3.71 6.16
CA ASP A 93 12.88 -2.80 6.76
C ASP A 93 12.46 -1.34 6.61
N ALA A 94 11.83 -0.98 5.48
CA ALA A 94 11.34 0.37 5.22
C ALA A 94 10.15 0.77 6.11
N VAL A 95 9.33 -0.21 6.53
CA VAL A 95 8.15 0.02 7.38
C VAL A 95 8.07 -1.08 8.44
N PRO A 96 8.69 -0.89 9.63
CA PRO A 96 8.79 -1.92 10.66
C PRO A 96 7.46 -2.30 11.36
N GLY A 97 6.33 -1.73 10.93
CA GLY A 97 4.99 -2.21 11.32
C GLY A 97 4.54 -1.80 12.72
N THR A 98 5.22 -0.86 13.39
CA THR A 98 4.76 -0.30 14.67
C THR A 98 3.64 0.74 14.44
N PHE A 99 2.49 0.26 13.98
CA PHE A 99 1.29 1.06 13.87
C PHE A 99 0.55 1.01 15.21
N GLU A 100 1.06 1.74 16.21
CA GLU A 100 0.29 1.98 17.44
C GLU A 100 -1.03 2.63 17.05
N ARG A 101 -2.13 1.87 17.12
CA ARG A 101 -3.48 2.42 17.05
C ARG A 101 -3.69 3.27 18.30
N ARG A 102 -3.37 4.56 18.21
CA ARG A 102 -3.80 5.54 19.19
C ARG A 102 -5.30 5.78 18.97
N THR A 103 -6.11 5.10 19.78
CA THR A 103 -7.55 5.34 19.92
C THR A 103 -7.81 6.73 20.49
#